data_AF-A0A350PFQ3-F1
#
_entry.id   AF-A0A350PFQ3-F1
#
_cell.length_a   1.000
_cell.length_b   1.000
_cell.length_c   1.000
_cell.angle_alpha   90.00
_cell.angle_beta   90.00
_cell.angle_gamma   90.00
#
_symmetry.space_group_name_H-M   'P 1'
#
loop_
_entity.id
_entity.type
_entity.pdbx_description
1 polymer ?
#
loop_
_entity_poly.entity_id
_entity_poly.type
_entity_poly.pdbx_seq_one_letter_code
_entity_poly.pdbx_strand_id
1 'polypeptide(L)'
;MVGSLNEEGFDSVTLSKGEGTGAYKNPDASPSLDFHFTDSPSVKLELVCHNEEVGTVIALICKHAKTTNPADGIIYVTDIKEAYRVKNGEPLHLV
;
A
#
# COMPACT_ATOMS: atom_id res chain seq x y z
N MET A 1 7.35 -2.47 -8.50
CA MET A 1 6.25 -2.86 -7.60
C MET A 1 4.90 -2.71 -8.30
N VAL A 2 4.33 -1.51 -8.48
CA VAL A 2 3.01 -1.33 -9.14
C VAL A 2 2.97 -1.94 -10.54
N GLY A 3 4.00 -1.74 -11.37
CA GLY A 3 4.07 -2.39 -12.68
C GLY A 3 4.01 -3.92 -12.60
N SER A 4 4.66 -4.53 -11.60
CA SER A 4 4.65 -5.97 -11.37
C SER A 4 3.31 -6.49 -10.85
N LEU A 5 2.55 -5.65 -10.13
CA LEU A 5 1.18 -5.99 -9.73
C LEU A 5 0.24 -5.98 -10.95
N ASN A 6 0.39 -4.99 -11.84
CA ASN A 6 -0.38 -4.93 -13.09
C ASN A 6 -0.07 -6.11 -14.03
N GLU A 7 1.20 -6.52 -14.14
CA GLU A 7 1.59 -7.69 -14.94
C GLU A 7 0.92 -9.00 -14.47
N GLU A 8 0.56 -9.07 -13.18
CA GLU A 8 -0.13 -10.20 -12.55
C GLU A 8 -1.66 -10.00 -12.48
N GLY A 9 -2.19 -8.95 -13.11
CA GLY A 9 -3.63 -8.68 -13.24
C GLY A 9 -4.25 -7.78 -12.16
N PHE A 10 -3.44 -7.22 -11.24
CA PHE A 10 -3.91 -6.33 -10.19
C PHE A 10 -3.89 -4.85 -10.61
N ASP A 11 -4.73 -4.49 -11.58
CA ASP A 11 -4.69 -3.18 -12.25
C ASP A 11 -5.30 -2.02 -11.44
N SER A 12 -6.11 -2.32 -10.42
CA SER A 12 -6.86 -1.32 -9.65
C SER A 12 -6.21 -1.06 -8.30
N VAL A 13 -5.28 -0.10 -8.26
CA VAL A 13 -4.61 0.37 -7.03
C VAL A 13 -4.87 1.85 -6.78
N THR A 14 -4.95 2.24 -5.51
CA THR A 14 -4.96 3.64 -5.07
C THR A 14 -3.65 3.97 -4.37
N LEU A 15 -3.05 5.11 -4.71
CA LEU A 15 -1.81 5.59 -4.11
C LEU A 15 -2.04 6.92 -3.41
N SER A 16 -1.60 7.03 -2.16
CA SER A 16 -1.59 8.27 -1.38
C SER A 16 -0.17 8.59 -0.91
N LYS A 17 0.24 9.85 -1.00
CA LYS A 17 1.50 10.33 -0.43
C LYS A 17 1.28 10.74 1.02
N GLY A 18 2.26 10.49 1.87
CA GLY A 18 2.22 10.92 3.26
C GLY A 18 3.59 10.83 3.93
N GLU A 19 3.60 10.98 5.24
CA GLU A 19 4.80 10.88 6.06
C GLU A 19 4.59 9.87 7.19
N GLY A 20 5.63 9.09 7.48
CA GLY A 20 5.58 8.01 8.46
C GLY A 20 6.36 8.35 9.74
N THR A 21 5.84 7.90 10.88
CA THR A 21 6.50 8.07 12.20
C THR A 21 7.15 6.78 12.69
N GLY A 22 7.62 5.94 11.75
CA GLY A 22 8.19 4.64 12.05
C GLY A 22 9.37 4.69 13.02
N ALA A 23 9.72 3.54 13.61
CA ALA A 23 10.81 3.45 14.58
C ALA A 23 12.19 3.77 13.97
N TYR A 24 12.34 3.62 12.66
CA TYR A 24 13.55 4.02 11.95
C TYR A 24 13.53 5.52 11.68
N LYS A 25 14.59 6.20 12.10
CA LYS A 25 14.85 7.60 11.80
C LYS A 25 16.18 7.70 11.06
N ASN A 26 16.18 8.36 9.92
CA ASN A 26 17.42 8.66 9.23
C ASN A 26 18.21 9.70 10.05
N PRO A 27 19.48 9.44 10.44
CA PRO A 27 20.24 10.32 11.33
C PRO A 27 20.40 11.75 10.81
N ASP A 28 20.40 11.93 9.49
CA ASP A 28 20.60 13.22 8.84
C ASP A 28 19.28 13.93 8.47
N ALA A 29 18.14 13.36 8.87
CA ALA A 29 16.85 13.92 8.48
C ALA A 29 16.41 15.07 9.40
N SER A 30 15.80 16.07 8.78
CA SER A 30 15.24 17.25 9.44
C SER A 30 13.72 17.23 9.31
N PRO A 31 12.96 17.70 10.32
CA PRO A 31 11.51 17.70 10.26
C PRO A 31 10.97 18.36 9.00
N SER A 32 9.90 17.77 8.46
CA SER A 32 9.14 18.29 7.33
C SER A 32 8.53 19.65 7.66
N LEU A 33 8.35 20.47 6.62
CA LEU A 33 7.64 21.75 6.70
C LEU A 33 6.13 21.55 6.87
N ASP A 34 5.60 20.46 6.33
CA ASP A 34 4.19 20.12 6.44
C ASP A 34 3.88 19.49 7.81
N PHE A 35 4.82 18.67 8.31
CA PHE A 35 4.69 17.97 9.58
C PHE A 35 5.98 18.07 10.39
N HIS A 36 6.07 19.06 11.28
CA HIS A 36 7.25 19.38 12.10
C HIS A 36 7.72 18.28 13.09
N PHE A 37 7.15 17.08 13.06
CA PHE A 37 7.51 15.95 13.92
C PHE A 37 7.93 14.69 13.14
N THR A 38 7.86 14.72 11.82
CA THR A 38 8.24 13.62 10.93
C THR A 38 9.02 14.18 9.74
N ASP A 39 9.84 13.35 9.12
CA ASP A 39 10.71 13.69 8.00
C ASP A 39 10.78 12.55 6.96
N SER A 40 9.97 11.51 7.17
CA SER A 40 10.11 10.23 6.48
C SER A 40 9.00 10.09 5.43
N PRO A 41 9.29 10.43 4.16
CA PRO A 41 8.30 10.34 3.10
C PRO A 41 7.85 8.89 2.89
N SER A 42 6.56 8.71 2.66
CA SER A 42 5.95 7.39 2.48
C SER A 42 4.90 7.43 1.37
N VAL A 43 4.63 6.25 0.81
CA VAL A 43 3.52 6.02 -0.12
C VAL A 43 2.65 4.93 0.47
N LYS A 44 1.37 5.24 0.68
CA LYS A 44 0.36 4.25 1.01
C LYS A 44 -0.21 3.68 -0.28
N LEU A 45 -0.11 2.38 -0.46
CA LEU A 45 -0.74 1.62 -1.53
C LEU A 45 -1.95 0.88 -0.97
N GLU A 46 -3.10 1.08 -1.59
CA GLU A 46 -4.35 0.39 -1.27
C GLU A 46 -4.80 -0.42 -2.48
N LEU A 47 -5.02 -1.72 -2.26
CA LEU A 47 -5.39 -2.69 -3.28
C LEU A 47 -6.51 -3.56 -2.70
N VAL A 48 -7.62 -3.66 -3.42
CA VAL A 48 -8.74 -4.55 -3.09
C VAL A 48 -8.68 -5.73 -4.05
N CYS A 49 -8.70 -6.95 -3.50
CA CYS A 49 -8.63 -8.20 -4.25
C CYS A 49 -9.56 -9.26 -3.63
N HIS A 50 -9.74 -10.36 -4.33
CA HIS A 50 -10.48 -11.51 -3.82
C HIS A 50 -9.71 -12.20 -2.68
N ASN A 51 -10.43 -12.92 -1.81
CA ASN A 51 -9.82 -13.50 -0.61
C ASN A 51 -8.73 -14.53 -0.94
N GLU A 52 -8.92 -15.31 -1.99
CA GLU A 52 -7.95 -16.27 -2.52
C GLU A 52 -6.68 -15.61 -3.06
N GLU A 53 -6.72 -14.33 -3.43
CA GLU A 53 -5.60 -13.60 -4.03
C GLU A 53 -4.71 -12.92 -2.98
N VAL A 54 -5.20 -12.75 -1.74
CA VAL A 54 -4.50 -12.03 -0.66
C VAL A 54 -3.08 -12.54 -0.46
N GLY A 55 -2.88 -13.86 -0.44
CA GLY A 55 -1.56 -14.47 -0.28
C GLY A 55 -0.60 -14.13 -1.42
N THR A 56 -1.11 -14.17 -2.66
CA THR A 56 -0.35 -13.81 -3.87
C THR A 56 0.06 -12.34 -3.83
N VAL A 57 -0.86 -11.44 -3.49
CA VAL A 57 -0.60 -10.00 -3.39
C VAL A 57 0.46 -9.71 -2.34
N ILE A 58 0.35 -10.28 -1.13
CA ILE A 58 1.35 -10.11 -0.07
C ILE A 58 2.72 -10.58 -0.55
N ALA A 59 2.79 -11.76 -1.19
CA ALA A 59 4.04 -12.31 -1.70
C ALA A 59 4.69 -11.40 -2.76
N LEU A 60 3.90 -10.87 -3.69
CA LEU A 60 4.37 -9.94 -4.72
C LEU A 60 4.87 -8.62 -4.12
N ILE A 61 4.12 -8.02 -3.19
CA ILE A 61 4.54 -6.79 -2.52
C ILE A 61 5.84 -7.03 -1.77
N CYS A 62 5.93 -8.07 -0.95
CA CYS A 62 7.15 -8.41 -0.21
C CYS A 62 8.34 -8.66 -1.14
N LYS A 63 8.14 -9.36 -2.26
CA LYS A 63 9.19 -9.64 -3.25
C LYS A 63 9.74 -8.36 -3.89
N HIS A 64 8.88 -7.39 -4.20
CA HIS A 64 9.25 -6.22 -4.98
C HIS A 64 9.49 -4.94 -4.17
N ALA A 65 9.02 -4.88 -2.92
CA ALA A 65 9.18 -3.72 -2.03
C ALA A 65 10.33 -3.89 -1.04
N LYS A 66 10.77 -5.13 -0.78
CA LYS A 66 11.87 -5.41 0.16
C LYS A 66 13.19 -4.87 -0.35
N THR A 67 13.94 -4.22 0.53
CA THR A 67 15.29 -3.73 0.29
C THR A 67 16.28 -4.33 1.29
N THR A 68 17.54 -3.89 1.23
CA THR A 68 18.57 -4.20 2.24
C THR A 68 18.53 -3.26 3.43
N ASN A 69 17.70 -2.22 3.37
CA ASN A 69 17.63 -1.17 4.39
C ASN A 69 16.45 -1.44 5.35
N PRO A 70 16.50 -0.94 6.58
CA PRO A 70 15.33 -0.93 7.45
C PRO A 70 14.21 -0.03 6.87
N ALA A 71 12.99 -0.23 7.36
CA ALA A 71 11.80 0.57 7.06
C ALA A 71 11.21 0.41 5.64
N ASP A 72 11.25 -0.80 5.08
CA ASP A 72 10.53 -1.14 3.83
C ASP A 72 8.99 -0.98 3.91
N GLY A 73 8.45 -0.86 5.13
CA GLY A 73 7.03 -0.60 5.39
C GLY A 73 6.32 -1.74 6.12
N ILE A 74 5.00 -1.63 6.20
CA ILE A 74 4.10 -2.61 6.85
C ILE A 74 2.91 -2.83 5.93
N ILE A 75 2.51 -4.08 5.76
CA ILE A 75 1.27 -4.44 5.07
C ILE A 75 0.20 -4.68 6.13
N TYR A 76 -0.92 -3.98 6.02
CA TYR A 76 -2.11 -4.24 6.81
C TYR A 76 -3.16 -4.89 5.92
N VAL A 77 -3.84 -5.91 6.42
CA VAL A 77 -4.93 -6.61 5.72
C VAL A 77 -6.22 -6.35 6.48
N THR A 78 -7.26 -5.94 5.76
CA THR A 78 -8.57 -5.63 6.32
C THR A 78 -9.66 -6.16 5.41
N ASP A 79 -10.73 -6.71 6.00
CA ASP A 79 -11.87 -7.22 5.23
C ASP A 79 -12.71 -6.07 4.64
N ILE A 80 -13.09 -6.22 3.37
CA ILE A 80 -14.08 -5.36 2.73
C ILE A 80 -15.43 -6.08 2.74
N LYS A 81 -16.40 -5.52 3.46
CA LYS A 81 -17.73 -6.12 3.57
C LYS A 81 -18.55 -5.97 2.29
N GLU A 82 -18.49 -4.80 1.68
CA GLU A 82 -19.28 -4.45 0.50
C GLU A 82 -18.48 -3.47 -0.36
N ALA A 83 -18.59 -3.61 -1.68
CA ALA A 83 -18.00 -2.70 -2.65
C ALA A 83 -18.98 -2.47 -3.80
N TYR A 84 -19.00 -1.26 -4.36
CA TYR A 84 -19.94 -0.86 -5.40
C TYR A 84 -19.22 -0.06 -6.50
N ARG A 85 -19.66 -0.22 -7.75
CA ARG A 85 -19.20 0.63 -8.86
C ARG A 85 -20.00 1.92 -8.87
N VAL A 86 -19.32 3.06 -8.69
CA VAL A 86 -19.96 4.37 -8.72
C VAL A 86 -20.73 4.63 -10.03
N LYS A 87 -20.21 4.13 -11.16
CA LYS A 87 -20.80 4.37 -12.49
C LYS A 87 -22.26 3.92 -12.62
N ASN A 88 -22.64 2.83 -11.95
CA ASN A 88 -23.97 2.22 -12.10
C ASN A 88 -24.60 1.74 -10.79
N GLY A 89 -23.90 1.85 -9.65
CA GLY A 89 -24.39 1.39 -8.35
C GLY A 89 -24.37 -0.13 -8.17
N GLU A 90 -23.80 -0.88 -9.13
CA GLU A 90 -23.77 -2.34 -9.06
C GLU A 90 -22.73 -2.83 -8.04
N PRO A 91 -23.05 -3.87 -7.24
CA PRO A 91 -22.09 -4.45 -6.30
C PRO A 91 -20.91 -5.11 -7.03
N LEU A 92 -19.71 -4.96 -6.48
CA LEU A 92 -18.59 -5.86 -6.77
C LEU A 92 -18.78 -7.12 -5.93
N HIS A 93 -18.81 -8.27 -6.58
CA HIS A 93 -18.74 -9.53 -5.86
C HIS A 93 -17.29 -9.78 -5.48
N LEU A 94 -16.93 -9.41 -4.24
CA LEU A 94 -15.66 -9.72 -3.61
C LEU A 94 -15.85 -11.00 -2.79
N VAL A 95 -15.81 -12.15 -3.45
CA VAL A 95 -15.75 -13.47 -2.79
C VAL A 95 -14.32 -13.91 -2.72
#